data_AF-A0AAV7TVM4-F1
#
_entry.id   AF-A0AAV7TVM4-F1
#
_cell.length_a   1.000
_cell.length_b   1.000
_cell.length_c   1.000
_cell.angle_alpha   90.00
_cell.angle_beta   90.00
_cell.angle_gamma   90.00
#
_symmetry.space_group_name_H-M   'P 1'
#
loop_
_entity.id
_entity.type
_entity.pdbx_description
1 polymer ?
#
loop_
_entity_poly.entity_id
_entity_poly.type
_entity_poly.pdbx_seq_one_letter_code
_entity_poly.pdbx_strand_id
1 'polypeptide(L)'
;MAEEHYNEAHGQTRRIIGQTLGLLKARFRCLHLTGGSLCYSPEKVCQIVVACCMLHNLPFRHHVPFMQEKETGDAPVAAADPDDSEDEEAEDEDEDKRTSVIQQFFQ
;
A
#
# COMPACT_ATOMS: atom_id res chain seq x y z
N MET A 1 -27.50 2.89 5.12
CA MET A 1 -27.16 4.10 4.34
C MET A 1 -25.78 4.63 4.71
N ALA A 2 -25.58 5.27 5.88
CA ALA A 2 -24.29 5.82 6.31
C ALA A 2 -23.12 4.82 6.24
N GLU A 3 -23.31 3.65 6.87
CA GLU A 3 -22.31 2.58 6.90
C GLU A 3 -22.04 1.97 5.52
N GLU A 4 -23.07 1.85 4.67
CA GLU A 4 -22.92 1.34 3.30
C GLU A 4 -22.09 2.30 2.45
N HIS A 5 -22.36 3.61 2.52
CA HIS A 5 -21.56 4.63 1.81
C HIS A 5 -20.11 4.68 2.30
N TYR A 6 -19.89 4.56 3.61
CA TYR A 6 -18.54 4.45 4.16
C TYR A 6 -17.81 3.22 3.60
N ASN A 7 -18.44 2.04 3.65
CA ASN A 7 -17.85 0.80 3.18
C ASN A 7 -17.53 0.85 1.67
N GLU A 8 -18.40 1.45 0.87
CA GLU A 8 -18.18 1.63 -0.57
C GLU A 8 -16.98 2.57 -0.84
N ALA A 9 -16.97 3.75 -0.21
CA ALA A 9 -15.87 4.72 -0.35
C ALA A 9 -14.53 4.18 0.17
N HIS A 10 -14.57 3.48 1.30
CA HIS A 10 -13.41 2.81 1.89
C HIS A 10 -12.89 1.70 0.96
N GLY A 11 -13.79 0.88 0.41
CA GLY A 11 -13.46 -0.17 -0.54
C GLY A 11 -12.81 0.38 -1.82
N GLN A 12 -13.36 1.45 -2.38
CA GLN A 12 -12.79 2.13 -3.55
C GLN A 12 -11.39 2.67 -3.26
N THR A 13 -11.22 3.33 -2.12
CA THR A 13 -9.92 3.88 -1.68
C THR A 13 -8.89 2.78 -1.51
N ARG A 14 -9.23 1.70 -0.81
CA ARG A 14 -8.34 0.55 -0.60
C ARG A 14 -7.94 -0.10 -1.92
N ARG A 15 -8.87 -0.21 -2.89
CA ARG A 15 -8.58 -0.75 -4.22
C ARG A 15 -7.55 0.11 -4.95
N ILE A 16 -7.70 1.42 -4.96
CA ILE A 16 -6.76 2.35 -5.62
C ILE A 16 -5.38 2.29 -4.95
N ILE A 17 -5.33 2.31 -3.61
CA ILE A 17 -4.08 2.21 -2.86
C ILE A 17 -3.39 0.87 -3.12
N GLY A 18 -4.13 -0.24 -3.08
CA GLY A 18 -3.59 -1.57 -3.34
C GLY A 18 -2.99 -1.68 -4.75
N GLN A 19 -3.69 -1.17 -5.77
CA GLN A 19 -3.18 -1.12 -7.15
C GLN A 19 -1.92 -0.25 -7.25
N THR A 20 -1.93 0.92 -6.62
CA THR A 20 -0.78 1.84 -6.63
C THR A 20 0.45 1.22 -5.97
N LEU A 21 0.29 0.60 -4.81
CA LEU A 21 1.37 -0.10 -4.12
C LEU A 21 1.89 -1.29 -4.94
N GLY A 22 1.01 -2.02 -5.63
CA GLY A 22 1.41 -3.08 -6.56
C GLY A 22 2.33 -2.57 -7.68
N LEU A 23 1.95 -1.46 -8.32
CA LEU A 23 2.77 -0.83 -9.38
C LEU A 23 4.12 -0.31 -8.84
N LEU A 24 4.12 0.28 -7.64
CA LEU A 24 5.35 0.76 -7.01
C LEU A 24 6.29 -0.40 -6.66
N LYS A 25 5.77 -1.51 -6.12
CA LYS A 25 6.57 -2.72 -5.82
C LYS A 25 7.14 -3.35 -7.09
N ALA A 26 6.38 -3.40 -8.18
CA ALA A 26 6.86 -3.91 -9.46
C ALA A 26 7.99 -3.05 -10.05
N ARG A 27 7.92 -1.73 -9.86
CA ARG A 27 8.90 -0.78 -10.39
C ARG A 27 10.15 -0.61 -9.52
N PHE A 28 9.98 -0.60 -8.20
CA PHE A 28 11.05 -0.29 -7.26
C PHE A 28 11.34 -1.52 -6.41
N ARG A 29 12.46 -2.20 -6.72
CA ARG A 29 12.87 -3.42 -6.01
C ARG A 29 13.04 -3.20 -4.50
N CYS A 30 13.39 -2.00 -4.06
CA CYS A 30 13.48 -1.64 -2.63
C CYS A 30 12.14 -1.67 -1.87
N LEU A 31 11.00 -1.68 -2.59
CA LEU A 31 9.67 -1.87 -2.01
C LEU A 31 9.18 -3.32 -2.18
N HIS A 32 9.85 -4.11 -3.02
CA HIS A 32 9.53 -5.50 -3.28
C HIS A 32 10.26 -6.42 -2.30
N LEU A 33 9.66 -7.57 -1.99
CA LEU A 33 10.22 -8.53 -1.03
C LEU A 33 11.61 -9.05 -1.45
N THR A 34 11.86 -9.15 -2.77
CA THR A 34 13.17 -9.56 -3.33
C THR A 34 14.28 -8.52 -3.14
N GLY A 35 13.95 -7.26 -2.84
CA GLY A 35 14.92 -6.24 -2.47
C GLY A 35 15.29 -6.25 -0.99
N GLY A 36 14.72 -7.17 -0.20
CA GLY A 36 14.82 -7.20 1.25
C GLY A 36 13.81 -6.29 1.93
N SER A 37 13.71 -6.41 3.26
CA SER A 37 12.86 -5.52 4.06
C SER A 37 13.55 -4.17 4.26
N LEU A 38 12.76 -3.10 4.30
CA LEU A 38 13.27 -1.75 4.60
C LEU A 38 13.62 -1.67 6.09
N CYS A 39 14.87 -1.94 6.45
CA CYS A 39 15.39 -1.85 7.82
C CYS A 39 15.62 -0.39 8.27
N TYR A 40 14.59 0.44 8.20
CA TYR A 40 14.62 1.85 8.61
C TYR A 40 13.50 2.15 9.61
N SER A 41 13.58 3.30 10.28
CA SER A 41 12.46 3.77 11.10
C SER A 41 11.21 4.01 10.23
N PRO A 42 9.99 3.92 10.79
CA PRO A 42 8.76 4.15 10.05
C PRO A 42 8.75 5.48 9.30
N GLU A 43 9.28 6.55 9.90
CA GLU A 43 9.38 7.87 9.28
C GLU A 43 10.25 7.85 8.03
N LYS A 44 11.36 7.09 8.07
CA LYS A 44 12.26 6.93 6.93
C LYS A 44 11.64 6.07 5.84
N VAL A 45 10.92 5.02 6.20
CA VAL A 45 10.15 4.21 5.24
C VAL A 45 9.11 5.07 4.52
N CYS A 46 8.36 5.91 5.24
CA CYS A 46 7.42 6.85 4.64
C CYS A 46 8.10 7.79 3.64
N GLN A 47 9.28 8.33 3.97
CA GLN A 47 10.06 9.19 3.06
C GLN A 47 10.45 8.43 1.77
N ILE A 48 10.88 7.18 1.88
CA ILE A 48 11.25 6.33 0.74
C ILE A 48 10.03 6.08 -0.16
N VAL A 49 8.88 5.71 0.42
CA VAL A 49 7.64 5.48 -0.34
C VAL A 49 7.21 6.74 -1.08
N VAL A 50 7.25 7.90 -0.42
CA VAL A 50 6.94 9.20 -1.04
C VAL A 50 7.88 9.51 -2.22
N ALA A 51 9.18 9.28 -2.06
CA ALA A 51 10.15 9.44 -3.14
C ALA A 51 9.83 8.51 -4.33
N CYS A 52 9.46 7.25 -4.06
CA CYS A 52 9.05 6.30 -5.11
C CYS A 52 7.80 6.78 -5.85
N CYS A 53 6.80 7.33 -5.15
CA CYS A 53 5.62 7.94 -5.78
C CYS A 53 5.99 9.12 -6.70
N MET A 54 6.86 10.02 -6.23
CA MET A 54 7.33 11.16 -7.03
C MET A 54 8.06 10.70 -8.29
N LEU A 55 8.98 9.74 -8.14
CA LEU A 55 9.75 9.16 -9.25
C LEU A 55 8.88 8.37 -10.22
N HIS A 56 7.84 7.69 -9.75
CA HIS A 56 6.86 7.02 -10.60
C HIS A 56 6.09 8.02 -11.47
N ASN A 57 5.73 9.17 -10.89
CA ASN A 57 4.94 10.19 -11.57
C ASN A 57 5.78 11.09 -12.49
N LEU A 58 7.10 11.16 -12.32
CA LEU A 58 7.97 12.07 -13.05
C LEU A 58 7.95 11.84 -14.59
N PRO A 59 8.08 10.61 -15.12
CA PRO A 59 8.03 10.38 -16.57
C PRO A 59 6.68 10.77 -17.20
N PHE A 60 5.57 10.57 -16.48
CA PHE A 60 4.23 10.98 -16.92
C PHE A 60 4.11 12.50 -17.08
N ARG A 61 4.78 13.27 -16.21
CA ARG A 61 4.76 14.74 -16.24
C ARG A 61 5.65 15.33 -17.34
N HIS A 62 6.64 14.57 -17.82
CA HIS A 62 7.61 15.02 -18.81
C HIS A 62 7.43 14.38 -20.20
N HIS A 63 6.34 13.64 -20.44
CA HIS A 63 6.08 12.91 -21.70
C HIS A 63 7.23 11.99 -22.15
N VAL A 64 8.02 11.49 -21.18
CA VAL A 64 9.11 10.55 -21.50
C VAL A 64 8.51 9.14 -21.61
N PRO A 65 8.78 8.39 -22.68
CA PRO A 65 8.28 7.03 -22.82
C PRO A 65 8.71 6.18 -21.62
N PHE A 66 7.73 5.60 -20.93
CA PHE A 66 8.00 4.68 -19.83
C PHE A 66 8.61 3.41 -20.40
N MET A 67 9.94 3.24 -20.27
CA MET A 67 10.56 1.95 -20.54
C MET A 67 10.14 1.00 -19.42
N GLN A 68 9.26 0.06 -19.74
CA GLN A 68 9.03 -1.11 -18.89
C GLN A 68 10.33 -1.92 -18.90
N GLU A 69 11.02 -1.95 -17.77
CA GLU A 69 12.11 -2.90 -17.59
C GLU A 69 11.50 -4.30 -17.70
N LYS A 70 11.91 -5.05 -18.73
CA LYS A 70 11.55 -6.47 -18.88
C LYS A 70 11.95 -7.19 -17.60
N GLU A 71 11.01 -7.90 -17.01
CA GLU A 71 11.26 -8.84 -15.92
C GLU A 71 12.39 -9.79 -16.35
N THR A 72 13.59 -9.58 -15.81
CA THR A 72 14.62 -10.60 -15.82
C THR A 72 14.16 -11.65 -14.82
N GLY A 73 13.63 -12.76 -15.32
CA GLY A 73 13.09 -13.84 -14.51
C GLY A 73 14.12 -14.30 -13.48
N ASP A 74 13.83 -14.05 -12.21
CA ASP A 74 14.58 -14.60 -11.10
C ASP A 74 14.02 -15.97 -10.73
N ALA A 75 14.93 -16.88 -10.38
CA ALA A 75 14.69 -18.26 -9.99
C ALA A 75 13.68 -18.39 -8.83
N PRO A 76 13.02 -19.55 -8.66
CA PRO A 76 12.00 -19.72 -7.63
C PRO A 76 12.64 -19.59 -6.25
N VAL A 77 12.36 -18.48 -5.57
CA VAL A 77 12.59 -18.35 -4.14
C VAL A 77 11.53 -19.17 -3.42
N ALA A 78 12.01 -20.14 -2.63
CA ALA A 78 11.17 -21.00 -1.82
C ALA A 78 10.18 -20.16 -1.00
N ALA A 79 8.91 -20.54 -1.05
CA ALA A 79 7.86 -19.96 -0.22
C ALA A 79 8.26 -20.14 1.24
N ALA A 80 8.68 -19.04 1.88
CA ALA A 80 8.68 -18.96 3.33
C ALA A 80 7.23 -18.68 3.75
N ASP A 81 6.76 -19.50 4.68
CA ASP A 81 5.41 -19.54 5.22
C ASP A 81 4.89 -18.17 5.67
N PRO A 82 3.56 -17.98 5.67
CA PRO A 82 2.93 -16.79 6.24
C PRO A 82 3.25 -16.73 7.74
N ASP A 83 3.92 -15.66 8.14
CA ASP A 83 3.99 -15.19 9.52
C ASP A 83 2.58 -14.78 9.92
N ASP A 84 1.87 -15.72 10.57
CA ASP A 84 0.61 -15.51 11.25
C ASP A 84 0.92 -14.82 12.58
N SER A 85 1.24 -13.53 12.50
CA SER A 85 1.26 -12.69 13.69
C SER A 85 -0.19 -12.54 14.14
N GLU A 86 -0.56 -13.27 15.21
CA GLU A 86 -1.83 -13.12 15.90
C GLU A 86 -2.07 -11.63 16.18
N ASP A 87 -3.07 -11.03 15.53
CA ASP A 87 -3.54 -9.68 15.83
C ASP A 87 -3.98 -9.68 17.31
N GLU A 88 -3.28 -8.94 18.16
CA GLU A 88 -3.75 -8.66 19.53
C GLU A 88 -5.11 -7.96 19.43
N GLU A 89 -6.16 -8.61 19.95
CA GLU A 89 -7.51 -8.06 20.03
C GLU A 89 -7.49 -6.80 20.91
N ALA A 90 -7.48 -5.61 20.29
CA ALA A 90 -7.72 -4.35 20.97
C ALA A 90 -9.22 -4.20 21.25
N GLU A 91 -9.59 -4.34 22.52
CA GLU A 91 -10.96 -4.34 23.03
C GLU A 91 -11.67 -2.98 22.82
N ASP A 92 -12.84 -3.02 22.16
CA ASP A 92 -14.01 -2.12 22.15
C ASP A 92 -13.86 -0.61 21.82
N GLU A 93 -12.74 0.07 22.11
CA GLU A 93 -12.61 1.53 21.93
C GLU A 93 -12.53 1.98 20.45
N ASP A 94 -12.05 1.11 19.57
CA ASP A 94 -11.86 1.44 18.15
C ASP A 94 -13.15 1.30 17.33
N GLU A 95 -14.11 0.50 17.81
CA GLU A 95 -15.41 0.36 17.17
C GLU A 95 -16.29 1.61 17.38
N ASP A 96 -16.21 2.22 18.56
CA ASP A 96 -16.91 3.48 18.87
C ASP A 96 -16.40 4.65 18.02
N LYS A 97 -15.09 4.74 17.80
CA LYS A 97 -14.49 5.78 16.93
C LYS A 97 -14.89 5.59 15.48
N ARG A 98 -14.86 4.35 14.97
CA ARG A 98 -15.32 4.02 13.61
C ARG A 98 -16.77 4.46 13.42
N THR A 99 -17.63 4.08 14.35
CA THR A 99 -19.05 4.40 14.30
C THR A 99 -19.29 5.91 14.35
N SER A 100 -18.55 6.64 15.20
CA SER A 100 -18.61 8.10 15.28
C SER A 100 -18.22 8.77 13.95
N VAL A 101 -17.13 8.34 13.32
CA VAL A 101 -16.67 8.88 12.02
C VAL A 101 -17.69 8.61 10.91
N ILE A 102 -18.25 7.39 10.85
CA ILE A 102 -19.26 7.04 9.84
C ILE A 102 -20.47 7.95 9.97
N GLN A 103 -21.00 8.11 11.18
CA GLN A 103 -22.18 8.95 11.43
C GLN A 103 -21.91 10.45 11.20
N GLN A 104 -20.68 10.91 11.47
CA GLN A 104 -20.30 12.32 11.30
C GLN A 104 -20.10 12.71 9.83
N PHE A 105 -19.53 11.84 9.01
CA PHE A 105 -19.06 12.20 7.66
C PHE A 105 -19.85 11.55 6.51
N PHE A 106 -20.66 10.51 6.77
CA PHE A 106 -21.41 9.77 5.76
C PHE A 106 -22.90 9.74 6.13
N GLN A 107 -23.67 10.79 5.80
CA GLN A 107 -25.13 10.85 6.02
C GLN A 107 -25.92 10.36 4.81
#